data_AF-A0A7Y5DZ06-F1
#
_entry.id   AF-A0A7Y5DZ06-F1
#
_cell.length_a   1.000
_cell.length_b   1.000
_cell.length_c   1.000
_cell.angle_alpha   90.00
_cell.angle_beta   90.00
_cell.angle_gamma   90.00
#
_symmetry.space_group_name_H-M   'P 1'
#
loop_
_entity.id
_entity.type
_entity.pdbx_description
1 polymer ?
#
loop_
_entity_poly.entity_id
_entity_poly.type
_entity_poly.pdbx_seq_one_letter_code
_entity_poly.pdbx_strand_id
1 'polypeptide(L)'
;MISKEDAKAELYEVLAEVAQSVQARAYAPYSNYKVGAAIVTAKGTVFAGCNVENASYGATICAERSAILQMVAAGEDTPIACVIYTEGEEPAPPCGMCRQVLAEFAEDMSILLLATHGDDQVAEEHSLADLLPGAFNAAFFARAKASKAKVRSASGADGERPRSGAAVRKKVKAPAAAEGRSPQRTKGAKAEKPAAKAEAPHTRSRGKSAASKPKTKAKR
;
A
#
# COMPACT_ATOMS: atom_id res chain seq x y z
N MET A 1 -6.41 37.90 1.85
CA MET A 1 -6.66 36.64 2.57
C MET A 1 -6.73 35.56 1.51
N ILE A 2 -5.88 34.54 1.59
CA ILE A 2 -5.89 33.41 0.64
C ILE A 2 -7.17 32.60 0.92
N SER A 3 -7.87 32.14 -0.13
CA SER A 3 -9.07 31.31 0.06
C SER A 3 -8.68 29.92 0.58
N LYS A 4 -9.63 29.14 1.13
CA LYS A 4 -9.32 27.79 1.63
C LYS A 4 -8.92 26.85 0.49
N GLU A 5 -9.53 27.04 -0.67
CA GLU A 5 -9.27 26.32 -1.89
C GLU A 5 -7.85 26.59 -2.40
N ASP A 6 -7.42 27.85 -2.41
CA ASP A 6 -6.05 28.22 -2.83
C ASP A 6 -5.00 27.63 -1.89
N ALA A 7 -5.23 27.70 -0.57
CA ALA A 7 -4.32 27.11 0.42
C ALA A 7 -4.20 25.59 0.30
N LYS A 8 -5.29 24.92 -0.09
CA LYS A 8 -5.29 23.47 -0.34
C LYS A 8 -4.54 23.12 -1.64
N ALA A 9 -4.70 23.93 -2.68
CA ALA A 9 -3.98 23.77 -3.92
C ALA A 9 -2.45 23.91 -3.71
N GLU A 10 -2.01 24.95 -2.99
CA GLU A 10 -0.60 25.13 -2.62
C GLU A 10 -0.07 23.93 -1.80
N LEU A 11 -0.86 23.43 -0.85
CA LEU A 11 -0.50 22.25 -0.06
C LEU A 11 -0.30 21.01 -0.95
N TYR A 12 -1.19 20.79 -1.92
CA TYR A 12 -1.07 19.67 -2.84
C TYR A 12 0.11 19.79 -3.79
N GLU A 13 0.44 20.99 -4.24
CA GLU A 13 1.63 21.21 -5.08
C GLU A 13 2.90 20.81 -4.32
N VAL A 14 3.05 21.27 -3.07
CA VAL A 14 4.17 20.87 -2.20
C VAL A 14 4.21 19.35 -2.00
N LEU A 15 3.08 18.71 -1.74
CA LEU A 15 3.03 17.26 -1.55
C LEU A 15 3.31 16.49 -2.84
N ALA A 16 2.88 17.00 -4.00
CA ALA A 16 3.15 16.40 -5.30
C ALA A 16 4.64 16.39 -5.62
N GLU A 17 5.34 17.51 -5.40
CA GLU A 17 6.79 17.60 -5.57
C GLU A 17 7.53 16.59 -4.69
N VAL A 18 7.11 16.47 -3.42
CA VAL A 18 7.70 15.51 -2.48
C VAL A 18 7.40 14.07 -2.92
N ALA A 19 6.18 13.76 -3.34
CA ALA A 19 5.79 12.43 -3.81
C ALA A 19 6.57 12.03 -5.07
N GLN A 20 6.73 12.94 -6.03
CA GLN A 20 7.53 12.74 -7.23
C GLN A 20 9.01 12.52 -6.89
N SER A 21 9.57 13.32 -5.99
CA SER A 21 10.96 13.18 -5.54
C SER A 21 11.25 11.80 -4.94
N VAL A 22 10.34 11.29 -4.11
CA VAL A 22 10.53 9.96 -3.50
C VAL A 22 10.25 8.81 -4.48
N GLN A 23 9.34 8.97 -5.44
CA GLN A 23 9.06 7.98 -6.49
C GLN A 23 10.33 7.61 -7.26
N ALA A 24 11.22 8.58 -7.53
CA ALA A 24 12.47 8.35 -8.25
C ALA A 24 13.40 7.36 -7.53
N ARG A 25 13.21 7.17 -6.21
CA ARG A 25 13.96 6.27 -5.33
C ARG A 25 13.29 4.91 -5.13
N ALA A 26 12.13 4.67 -5.75
CA ALA A 26 11.41 3.41 -5.66
C ALA A 26 12.29 2.22 -6.06
N TYR A 27 12.28 1.18 -5.24
CA TYR A 27 12.89 -0.10 -5.56
C TYR A 27 11.83 -1.00 -6.17
N ALA A 28 11.70 -0.97 -7.49
CA ALA A 28 10.69 -1.72 -8.23
C ALA A 28 11.26 -2.52 -9.41
N PRO A 29 12.28 -3.40 -9.21
CA PRO A 29 12.93 -4.10 -10.32
C PRO A 29 12.07 -5.19 -10.95
N TYR A 30 10.96 -5.61 -10.31
CA TYR A 30 10.12 -6.69 -10.81
C TYR A 30 8.99 -6.14 -11.68
N SER A 31 8.27 -5.13 -11.21
CA SER A 31 7.19 -4.50 -12.01
C SER A 31 7.69 -3.39 -12.93
N ASN A 32 8.80 -2.73 -12.59
CA ASN A 32 9.19 -1.43 -13.15
C ASN A 32 8.13 -0.33 -12.96
N TYR A 33 7.20 -0.54 -12.02
CA TYR A 33 6.13 0.41 -11.71
C TYR A 33 6.47 1.17 -10.43
N LYS A 34 6.86 2.43 -10.57
CA LYS A 34 7.31 3.27 -9.47
C LYS A 34 6.17 4.15 -8.97
N VAL A 35 6.00 4.15 -7.65
CA VAL A 35 4.98 4.93 -6.96
C VAL A 35 5.65 5.74 -5.86
N GLY A 36 5.28 7.01 -5.75
CA GLY A 36 5.61 7.87 -4.62
C GLY A 36 4.36 8.28 -3.88
N ALA A 37 4.48 8.54 -2.58
CA ALA A 37 3.41 9.08 -1.77
C ALA A 37 3.96 10.08 -0.76
N ALA A 38 3.21 11.16 -0.52
CA ALA A 38 3.51 12.15 0.49
C ALA A 38 2.26 12.41 1.34
N ILE A 39 2.42 12.44 2.64
CA ILE A 39 1.36 12.64 3.62
C ILE A 39 1.72 13.84 4.48
N VAL A 40 0.76 14.70 4.75
CA VAL A 40 0.89 15.79 5.72
C VAL A 40 0.05 15.49 6.95
N THR A 41 0.58 15.83 8.11
CA THR A 41 -0.13 15.69 9.40
C THR A 41 -0.82 16.97 9.81
N ALA A 42 -1.67 16.90 10.83
CA ALA A 42 -2.29 18.07 11.45
C ALA A 42 -1.26 19.08 12.01
N LYS A 43 -0.01 18.68 12.23
CA LYS A 43 1.09 19.56 12.66
C LYS A 43 1.80 20.26 11.48
N GLY A 44 1.43 19.91 10.24
CA GLY A 44 2.09 20.40 9.03
C GLY A 44 3.37 19.65 8.66
N THR A 45 3.72 18.58 9.39
CA THR A 45 4.89 17.75 9.05
C THR A 45 4.58 16.88 7.84
N VAL A 46 5.49 16.83 6.88
CA VAL A 46 5.37 15.99 5.68
C VAL A 46 6.21 14.72 5.83
N PHE A 47 5.60 13.58 5.58
CA PHE A 47 6.23 12.25 5.51
C PHE A 47 6.00 11.64 4.14
N ALA A 48 7.05 11.04 3.56
CA ALA A 48 6.96 10.56 2.20
C ALA A 48 7.66 9.21 2.01
N GLY A 49 7.11 8.37 1.14
CA GLY A 49 7.58 7.02 0.89
C GLY A 49 7.45 6.64 -0.57
N CYS A 50 8.20 5.61 -0.97
CA CYS A 50 8.07 4.97 -2.28
C CYS A 50 7.82 3.48 -2.11
N ASN A 51 7.41 2.81 -3.19
CA ASN A 51 7.25 1.36 -3.16
C ASN A 51 8.62 0.65 -3.12
N VAL A 52 8.67 -0.42 -2.33
CA VAL A 52 9.82 -1.31 -2.19
C VAL A 52 9.35 -2.73 -2.41
N GLU A 53 9.71 -3.26 -3.58
CA GLU A 53 9.37 -4.61 -3.98
C GLU A 53 10.30 -5.65 -3.37
N ASN A 54 9.84 -6.89 -3.36
CA ASN A 54 10.60 -8.02 -2.84
C ASN A 54 10.40 -9.26 -3.73
N ALA A 55 11.41 -10.12 -3.81
CA ALA A 55 11.32 -11.41 -4.52
C ALA A 55 10.18 -12.28 -3.99
N SER A 56 9.88 -12.21 -2.68
CA SER A 56 8.63 -12.71 -2.12
C SER A 56 7.58 -11.61 -2.22
N TYR A 57 6.74 -11.66 -3.26
CA TYR A 57 5.87 -10.53 -3.62
C TYR A 57 4.92 -10.08 -2.50
N GLY A 58 4.55 -10.97 -1.58
CA GLY A 58 3.74 -10.63 -0.40
C GLY A 58 4.44 -9.71 0.60
N ALA A 59 5.77 -9.59 0.54
CA ALA A 59 6.57 -8.70 1.37
C ALA A 59 6.74 -7.29 0.78
N THR A 60 6.18 -7.01 -0.40
CA THR A 60 6.22 -5.69 -1.02
C THR A 60 5.47 -4.65 -0.17
N ILE A 61 6.11 -3.50 0.05
CA ILE A 61 5.52 -2.35 0.72
C ILE A 61 5.21 -1.26 -0.32
N CYS A 62 3.98 -0.77 -0.32
CA CYS A 62 3.54 0.31 -1.22
C CYS A 62 3.97 1.67 -0.68
N ALA A 63 3.98 2.69 -1.54
CA ALA A 63 4.44 4.04 -1.21
C ALA A 63 3.68 4.67 -0.03
N GLU A 64 2.36 4.51 -0.01
CA GLU A 64 1.45 5.05 1.01
C GLU A 64 1.76 4.42 2.38
N ARG A 65 1.97 3.09 2.40
CA ARG A 65 2.37 2.37 3.60
C ARG A 65 3.77 2.80 4.06
N SER A 66 4.72 2.99 3.14
CA SER A 66 6.05 3.52 3.47
C SER A 66 5.99 4.93 4.10
N ALA A 67 5.09 5.80 3.64
CA ALA A 67 4.89 7.14 4.20
C ALA A 67 4.28 7.07 5.62
N ILE A 68 3.23 6.27 5.81
CA ILE A 68 2.63 6.05 7.14
C ILE A 68 3.63 5.46 8.13
N LEU A 69 4.40 4.45 7.71
CA LEU A 69 5.40 3.83 8.58
C LEU A 69 6.45 4.83 9.07
N GLN A 70 6.86 5.78 8.21
CA GLN A 70 7.75 6.87 8.61
C GLN A 70 7.08 7.87 9.55
N MET A 71 5.84 8.28 9.27
CA MET A 71 5.06 9.16 10.14
C MET A 71 4.96 8.59 11.57
N VAL A 72 4.58 7.32 11.68
CA VAL A 72 4.47 6.61 12.97
C VAL A 72 5.83 6.48 13.65
N ALA A 73 6.89 6.14 12.90
CA ALA A 73 8.24 6.06 13.45
C ALA A 73 8.74 7.40 14.00
N ALA A 74 8.25 8.52 13.47
CA ALA A 74 8.53 9.87 13.96
C ALA A 74 7.63 10.31 15.14
N GLY A 75 6.69 9.46 15.58
CA GLY A 75 5.79 9.76 16.69
C GLY A 75 4.58 10.62 16.30
N GLU A 76 4.18 10.60 15.02
CA GLU A 76 2.96 11.24 14.53
C GLU A 76 1.95 10.20 14.01
N ASP A 77 0.67 10.49 14.16
CA ASP A 77 -0.43 9.56 13.91
C ASP A 77 -1.71 10.23 13.36
N THR A 78 -1.64 11.53 13.04
CA THR A 78 -2.80 12.34 12.63
C THR A 78 -2.60 12.91 11.22
N PRO A 79 -2.60 12.06 10.18
CA PRO A 79 -2.56 12.51 8.79
C PRO A 79 -3.85 13.21 8.41
N ILE A 80 -3.76 14.24 7.56
CA ILE A 80 -4.93 15.01 7.08
C ILE A 80 -5.09 14.95 5.57
N ALA A 81 -4.00 14.77 4.82
CA ALA A 81 -4.03 14.62 3.38
C ALA A 81 -2.88 13.74 2.88
N CYS A 82 -3.11 13.09 1.73
CA CYS A 82 -2.13 12.27 1.03
C CYS A 82 -2.11 12.61 -0.46
N VAL A 83 -0.94 12.70 -1.06
CA VAL A 83 -0.75 12.71 -2.52
C VAL A 83 -0.09 11.40 -2.92
N ILE A 84 -0.61 10.75 -3.96
CA ILE A 84 -0.04 9.55 -4.56
C ILE A 84 0.36 9.90 -5.99
N TYR A 85 1.63 9.70 -6.31
CA TYR A 85 2.23 10.03 -7.59
C TYR A 85 2.64 8.77 -8.35
N THR A 86 2.24 8.70 -9.61
CA THR A 86 2.57 7.62 -10.55
C THR A 86 2.93 8.17 -11.94
N GLU A 87 3.64 7.37 -12.73
CA GLU A 87 3.81 7.62 -14.17
C GLU A 87 2.77 6.81 -14.96
N GLY A 88 2.09 7.46 -15.91
CA GLY A 88 1.02 6.85 -16.70
C GLY A 88 0.01 7.87 -17.22
N GLU A 89 -0.84 7.45 -18.16
CA GLU A 89 -1.92 8.29 -18.71
C GLU A 89 -3.02 8.58 -17.67
N GLU A 90 -3.24 7.66 -16.73
CA GLU A 90 -4.25 7.76 -15.68
C GLU A 90 -3.62 7.55 -14.29
N PRO A 91 -4.13 8.25 -13.25
CA PRO A 91 -3.67 8.07 -11.88
C PRO A 91 -4.09 6.71 -11.30
N ALA A 92 -3.17 6.06 -10.59
CA ALA A 92 -3.48 4.79 -9.92
C ALA A 92 -4.04 5.02 -8.51
N PRO A 93 -5.21 4.44 -8.18
CA PRO A 93 -5.76 4.55 -6.84
C PRO A 93 -4.97 3.67 -5.84
N PRO A 94 -4.98 4.00 -4.53
CA PRO A 94 -4.31 3.20 -3.52
C PRO A 94 -4.89 1.78 -3.47
N CYS A 95 -4.03 0.78 -3.25
CA CYS A 95 -4.50 -0.61 -3.16
C CYS A 95 -5.31 -0.84 -1.86
N GLY A 96 -6.08 -1.93 -1.80
CA GLY A 96 -6.94 -2.22 -0.65
C GLY A 96 -6.22 -2.27 0.70
N MET A 97 -4.97 -2.75 0.72
CA MET A 97 -4.15 -2.74 1.95
C MET A 97 -3.78 -1.31 2.36
N CYS A 98 -3.43 -0.45 1.41
CA CYS A 98 -3.11 0.95 1.69
C CYS A 98 -4.34 1.69 2.20
N ARG A 99 -5.49 1.53 1.55
CA ARG A 99 -6.75 2.13 2.01
C ARG A 99 -7.05 1.76 3.45
N GLN A 100 -6.93 0.47 3.79
CA GLN A 100 -7.20 -0.01 5.14
C GLN A 100 -6.17 0.51 6.17
N VAL A 101 -4.90 0.63 5.80
CA VAL A 101 -3.86 1.22 6.68
C VAL A 101 -4.12 2.71 6.90
N LEU A 102 -4.44 3.46 5.85
CA LEU A 102 -4.78 4.87 5.95
C LEU A 102 -6.02 5.08 6.84
N ALA A 103 -7.03 4.23 6.71
CA ALA A 103 -8.29 4.32 7.45
C ALA A 103 -8.12 4.06 8.95
N GLU A 104 -7.04 3.40 9.39
CA GLU A 104 -6.71 3.29 10.81
C GLU A 104 -6.41 4.66 11.44
N PHE A 105 -5.91 5.62 10.65
CA PHE A 105 -5.49 6.93 11.15
C PHE A 105 -6.47 8.06 10.79
N ALA A 106 -7.11 8.00 9.62
CA ALA A 106 -8.06 9.02 9.18
C ALA A 106 -9.05 8.50 8.12
N GLU A 107 -10.28 8.18 8.52
CA GLU A 107 -11.32 7.63 7.62
C GLU A 107 -11.77 8.61 6.53
N ASP A 108 -11.77 9.91 6.83
CA ASP A 108 -12.19 10.98 5.90
C ASP A 108 -11.00 11.72 5.27
N MET A 109 -9.81 11.11 5.26
CA MET A 109 -8.60 11.75 4.74
C MET A 109 -8.76 12.12 3.27
N SER A 110 -8.32 13.33 2.90
CA SER A 110 -8.34 13.77 1.52
C SER A 110 -7.15 13.21 0.74
N ILE A 111 -7.39 12.65 -0.44
CA ILE A 111 -6.38 11.97 -1.26
C ILE A 111 -6.38 12.58 -2.66
N LEU A 112 -5.23 13.10 -3.08
CA LEU A 112 -4.99 13.46 -4.46
C LEU A 112 -4.22 12.33 -5.16
N LEU A 113 -4.80 11.80 -6.22
CA LEU A 113 -4.12 10.90 -7.13
C LEU A 113 -3.57 11.72 -8.29
N LEU A 114 -2.28 11.57 -8.57
CA LEU A 114 -1.57 12.35 -9.56
C LEU A 114 -0.80 11.42 -10.51
N ALA A 115 -1.06 11.56 -11.79
CA ALA A 115 -0.30 10.90 -12.84
C ALA A 115 0.28 11.90 -13.83
N THR A 116 1.45 11.56 -14.37
CA THR A 116 2.10 12.31 -15.45
C THR A 116 2.47 11.39 -16.60
N HIS A 117 2.29 11.87 -17.82
CA HIS A 117 2.71 11.22 -19.05
C HIS A 117 3.25 12.26 -20.04
N GLY A 118 4.57 12.29 -20.25
CA GLY A 118 5.19 13.37 -21.02
C GLY A 118 4.96 14.72 -20.34
N ASP A 119 4.38 15.67 -21.07
CA ASP A 119 4.02 17.00 -20.55
C ASP A 119 2.60 17.04 -19.94
N ASP A 120 1.83 15.95 -20.09
CA ASP A 120 0.46 15.86 -19.57
C ASP A 120 0.43 15.47 -18.10
N GLN A 121 -0.51 16.06 -17.37
CA GLN A 121 -0.76 15.81 -15.96
C GLN A 121 -2.25 15.60 -15.72
N VAL A 122 -2.61 14.48 -15.07
CA VAL A 122 -3.98 14.16 -14.68
C VAL A 122 -4.05 14.03 -13.16
N ALA A 123 -4.98 14.77 -12.55
CA ALA A 123 -5.17 14.80 -11.12
C ALA A 123 -6.63 14.50 -10.75
N GLU A 124 -6.82 13.62 -9.76
CA GLU A 124 -8.13 13.26 -9.24
C GLU A 124 -8.14 13.35 -7.72
N GLU A 125 -9.08 14.11 -7.16
CA GLU A 125 -9.27 14.22 -5.72
C GLU A 125 -10.37 13.28 -5.24
N HIS A 126 -10.10 12.55 -4.16
CA HIS A 126 -11.02 11.61 -3.53
C HIS A 126 -10.98 11.78 -2.00
N SER A 127 -12.07 11.40 -1.32
CA SER A 127 -11.98 11.12 0.11
C SER A 127 -11.63 9.64 0.34
N LEU A 128 -10.97 9.32 1.44
CA LEU A 128 -10.70 7.93 1.78
C LEU A 128 -12.00 7.15 2.04
N ALA A 129 -13.05 7.81 2.56
CA ALA A 129 -14.36 7.23 2.75
C ALA A 129 -15.01 6.77 1.43
N ASP A 130 -14.81 7.52 0.34
CA ASP A 130 -15.28 7.15 -1.00
C ASP A 130 -14.48 5.95 -1.55
N LEU A 131 -13.17 5.90 -1.27
CA LEU A 131 -12.30 4.82 -1.71
C LEU A 131 -12.48 3.54 -0.87
N LEU A 132 -12.91 3.64 0.39
CA LEU A 132 -13.12 2.51 1.29
C LEU A 132 -14.43 2.63 2.08
N PRO A 133 -15.59 2.51 1.39
CA PRO A 133 -16.88 2.60 2.05
C PRO A 133 -17.07 1.45 3.06
N GLY A 134 -17.53 1.79 4.25
CA GLY A 134 -17.78 0.81 5.31
C GLY A 134 -16.49 0.16 5.85
N ALA A 135 -15.41 0.94 5.94
CA ALA A 135 -14.11 0.51 6.43
C ALA A 135 -14.20 -0.31 7.72
N PHE A 136 -13.40 -1.38 7.80
CA PHE A 136 -13.27 -2.15 9.04
C PHE A 136 -12.36 -1.39 10.01
N ASN A 137 -12.80 -1.21 11.26
CA ASN A 137 -12.07 -0.44 12.27
C ASN A 137 -12.21 -1.02 13.68
N ALA A 138 -11.53 -0.40 14.65
CA ALA A 138 -11.52 -0.83 16.05
C ALA A 138 -12.93 -0.97 16.67
N ALA A 139 -13.92 -0.21 16.19
CA ALA A 139 -15.29 -0.27 16.70
C ALA A 139 -15.94 -1.65 16.47
N PHE A 140 -15.56 -2.38 15.42
CA PHE A 140 -16.05 -3.75 15.18
C PHE A 140 -15.60 -4.72 16.28
N PHE A 141 -14.36 -4.59 16.76
CA PHE A 141 -13.87 -5.41 17.86
C PHE A 141 -14.54 -5.03 19.19
N ALA A 142 -14.80 -3.74 19.43
CA ALA A 142 -15.51 -3.28 20.63
C ALA A 142 -16.94 -3.83 20.68
N ARG A 143 -17.67 -3.79 19.57
CA ARG A 143 -19.02 -4.36 19.44
C ARG A 143 -19.03 -5.86 19.72
N ALA A 144 -18.10 -6.61 19.13
CA ALA A 144 -18.00 -8.06 19.35
C ALA A 144 -17.71 -8.42 20.82
N LYS A 145 -16.88 -7.63 21.52
CA LYS A 145 -16.62 -7.81 22.95
C LYS A 145 -17.88 -7.53 23.79
N ALA A 146 -18.60 -6.44 23.50
CA ALA A 146 -19.84 -6.09 24.20
C ALA A 146 -20.92 -7.18 24.05
N SER A 147 -21.08 -7.74 22.84
CA SER A 147 -22.02 -8.85 22.60
C SER A 147 -21.67 -10.10 23.41
N LYS A 148 -20.39 -10.46 23.52
CA LYS A 148 -19.94 -11.61 24.32
C LYS A 148 -20.14 -11.38 25.83
N ALA A 149 -19.94 -10.16 26.32
CA ALA A 149 -20.20 -9.83 27.73
C ALA A 149 -21.68 -10.01 28.09
N LYS A 150 -22.59 -9.55 27.20
CA LYS A 150 -24.04 -9.65 27.39
C LYS A 150 -24.56 -11.10 27.42
N VAL A 151 -23.95 -11.99 26.64
CA VAL A 151 -24.26 -13.44 26.67
C VAL A 151 -23.80 -14.08 27.98
N ARG A 152 -22.65 -13.69 28.52
CA ARG A 152 -22.12 -14.21 29.80
C ARG A 152 -22.90 -13.71 31.01
N SER A 153 -23.34 -12.46 31.02
CA SER A 153 -24.17 -11.92 32.10
C SER A 153 -25.60 -12.49 32.10
N ALA A 154 -26.10 -12.92 30.93
CA ALA A 154 -27.40 -13.58 30.81
C ALA A 154 -27.37 -15.08 31.16
N SER A 155 -26.18 -15.67 31.33
CA SER A 155 -25.99 -17.11 31.60
C SER A 155 -25.46 -17.39 33.00
N GLY A 156 -25.85 -16.59 34.00
CA GLY A 156 -25.57 -16.88 35.41
C GLY A 156 -26.20 -18.20 35.85
N ALA A 157 -25.45 -19.30 35.71
CA ALA A 157 -25.52 -20.52 36.50
C ALA A 157 -24.23 -21.31 36.24
N ASP A 158 -23.49 -21.60 37.30
CA ASP A 158 -22.35 -22.51 37.30
C ASP A 158 -22.74 -23.85 36.67
N GLY A 159 -22.18 -24.13 35.49
CA GLY A 159 -22.33 -25.39 34.79
C GLY A 159 -20.97 -25.82 34.28
N GLU A 160 -20.46 -26.93 34.82
CA GLU A 160 -19.21 -27.57 34.42
C GLU A 160 -18.99 -27.54 32.90
N ARG A 161 -17.78 -27.15 32.50
CA ARG A 161 -17.34 -27.18 31.11
C ARG A 161 -17.37 -28.63 30.62
N PRO A 162 -18.27 -29.02 29.69
CA PRO A 162 -18.22 -30.37 29.15
C PRO A 162 -16.91 -30.54 28.37
N ARG A 163 -16.18 -31.63 28.65
CA ARG A 163 -14.98 -32.02 27.91
C ARG A 163 -15.33 -32.13 26.43
N SER A 164 -14.47 -31.56 25.59
CA SER A 164 -14.64 -31.44 24.15
C SER A 164 -14.96 -32.78 23.48
N GLY A 165 -16.21 -32.94 23.06
CA GLY A 165 -16.68 -34.01 22.18
C GLY A 165 -17.25 -33.41 20.89
N ALA A 166 -16.70 -33.86 19.76
CA ALA A 166 -17.17 -33.73 18.38
C ALA A 166 -17.44 -32.31 17.80
N ALA A 167 -16.62 -31.94 16.83
CA ALA A 167 -16.86 -30.78 15.97
C ALA A 167 -18.18 -30.92 15.19
N VAL A 168 -19.19 -30.11 15.54
CA VAL A 168 -20.41 -29.97 14.73
C VAL A 168 -20.09 -29.08 13.53
N ARG A 169 -19.78 -29.71 12.40
CA ARG A 169 -19.76 -29.03 11.10
C ARG A 169 -21.20 -28.70 10.70
N LYS A 170 -21.60 -27.43 10.75
CA LYS A 170 -22.85 -26.99 10.11
C LYS A 170 -22.68 -27.06 8.59
N LYS A 171 -23.41 -27.97 7.93
CA LYS A 171 -23.59 -27.96 6.48
C LYS A 171 -24.33 -26.69 6.08
N VAL A 172 -23.63 -25.76 5.41
CA VAL A 172 -24.29 -24.69 4.67
C VAL A 172 -24.74 -25.27 3.33
N LYS A 173 -26.03 -25.18 3.03
CA LYS A 173 -26.63 -25.64 1.77
C LYS A 173 -26.12 -24.72 0.65
N ALA A 174 -25.35 -25.26 -0.29
CA ALA A 174 -24.97 -24.54 -1.50
C ALA A 174 -26.23 -24.18 -2.31
N PRO A 175 -26.32 -22.97 -2.90
CA PRO A 175 -27.40 -22.66 -3.82
C PRO A 175 -27.34 -23.57 -5.06
N ALA A 176 -28.52 -23.91 -5.58
CA ALA A 176 -28.69 -24.80 -6.72
C ALA A 176 -27.97 -24.26 -7.96
N ALA A 177 -27.18 -25.11 -8.60
CA ALA A 177 -26.52 -24.83 -9.86
C ALA A 177 -27.57 -24.61 -10.96
N ALA A 178 -27.47 -23.49 -11.67
CA ALA A 178 -28.17 -23.31 -12.93
C ALA A 178 -27.49 -24.20 -13.99
N GLU A 179 -28.25 -25.11 -14.58
CA GLU A 179 -27.80 -25.98 -15.65
C GLU A 179 -27.69 -25.20 -16.97
N GLY A 180 -26.62 -25.47 -17.73
CA GLY A 180 -26.71 -25.50 -19.19
C GLY A 180 -25.87 -24.49 -19.98
N ARG A 181 -24.57 -24.76 -20.13
CA ARG A 181 -23.93 -24.75 -21.47
C ARG A 181 -22.63 -25.55 -21.48
N SER A 182 -22.61 -26.64 -22.26
CA SER A 182 -21.45 -27.48 -22.52
C SER A 182 -20.25 -26.68 -23.08
N PRO A 183 -19.02 -26.88 -22.60
CA PRO A 183 -17.84 -26.40 -23.30
C PRO A 183 -17.52 -27.34 -24.47
N GLN A 184 -17.61 -26.83 -25.69
CA GLN A 184 -17.08 -27.51 -26.87
C GLN A 184 -15.57 -27.67 -26.75
N ARG A 185 -15.14 -28.92 -26.89
CA ARG A 185 -13.76 -29.39 -26.86
C ARG A 185 -13.08 -29.02 -28.19
N THR A 186 -12.35 -27.91 -28.25
CA THR A 186 -11.47 -27.63 -29.40
C THR A 186 -10.13 -28.35 -29.21
N LYS A 187 -9.78 -29.15 -30.22
CA LYS A 187 -8.54 -29.90 -30.32
C LYS A 187 -7.39 -28.96 -30.70
N GLY A 188 -6.30 -29.02 -29.93
CA GLY A 188 -4.91 -28.95 -30.39
C GLY A 188 -4.42 -27.70 -31.14
N ALA A 189 -3.55 -26.94 -30.48
CA ALA A 189 -2.42 -26.29 -31.14
C ALA A 189 -1.21 -26.29 -30.19
N LYS A 190 -0.05 -26.57 -30.76
CA LYS A 190 1.20 -26.99 -30.12
C LYS A 190 1.82 -25.90 -29.22
N ALA A 191 2.41 -26.34 -28.12
CA ALA A 191 3.38 -25.57 -27.36
C ALA A 191 4.66 -25.40 -28.19
N GLU A 192 5.00 -24.17 -28.55
CA GLU A 192 6.33 -23.82 -29.03
C GLU A 192 7.24 -23.46 -27.85
N LYS A 193 8.40 -24.10 -27.84
CA LYS A 193 9.47 -24.02 -26.84
C LYS A 193 10.41 -22.87 -27.23
N PRO A 194 10.73 -21.89 -26.38
CA PRO A 194 11.85 -21.01 -26.66
C PRO A 194 13.16 -21.75 -26.36
N ALA A 195 14.04 -21.72 -27.35
CA ALA A 195 15.35 -22.36 -27.34
C ALA A 195 16.29 -21.70 -26.32
N ALA A 196 16.95 -22.55 -25.54
CA ALA A 196 18.17 -22.18 -24.82
C ALA A 196 19.31 -21.95 -25.83
N LYS A 197 20.00 -20.82 -25.71
CA LYS A 197 21.39 -20.69 -26.15
C LYS A 197 22.22 -20.18 -24.98
N ALA A 198 23.17 -21.01 -24.58
CA ALA A 198 24.29 -20.65 -23.75
C ALA A 198 25.30 -19.82 -24.57
N GLU A 199 25.93 -18.82 -23.96
CA GLU A 199 27.36 -18.80 -23.62
C GLU A 199 27.79 -17.40 -23.16
N ALA A 200 28.48 -17.36 -22.02
CA ALA A 200 29.27 -16.21 -21.57
C ALA A 200 30.60 -16.15 -22.33
N PRO A 201 31.36 -15.05 -22.21
CA PRO A 201 32.51 -15.20 -21.32
C PRO A 201 32.74 -14.03 -20.38
N HIS A 202 33.17 -14.39 -19.18
CA HIS A 202 33.93 -13.56 -18.26
C HIS A 202 35.05 -12.81 -18.97
N THR A 203 35.12 -11.49 -18.74
CA THR A 203 36.42 -10.84 -18.54
C THR A 203 36.42 -10.10 -17.20
N ARG A 204 37.24 -10.62 -16.28
CA ARG A 204 37.75 -9.88 -15.13
C ARG A 204 38.71 -8.83 -15.65
N SER A 205 38.44 -7.55 -15.41
CA SER A 205 39.51 -6.55 -15.33
C SER A 205 39.59 -6.03 -13.89
N ARG A 206 40.64 -6.50 -13.19
CA ARG A 206 41.13 -5.91 -11.95
C ARG A 206 41.74 -4.54 -12.32
N GLY A 207 41.07 -3.45 -11.95
CA GLY A 207 41.57 -2.09 -12.09
C GLY A 207 41.81 -1.44 -10.73
N LYS A 208 43.05 -1.59 -10.24
CA LYS A 208 43.80 -0.85 -9.21
C LYS A 208 43.06 0.15 -8.30
N SER A 209 43.18 -0.17 -7.01
CA SER A 209 43.19 0.73 -5.86
C SER A 209 44.07 1.98 -6.09
N ALA A 210 43.53 3.16 -5.80
CA ALA A 210 44.30 4.34 -5.45
C ALA A 210 43.76 4.88 -4.12
N ALA A 211 44.47 4.54 -3.05
CA ALA A 211 44.28 5.13 -1.74
C ALA A 211 44.76 6.59 -1.76
N SER A 212 43.84 7.55 -1.58
CA SER A 212 44.19 8.90 -1.15
C SER A 212 44.14 8.95 0.39
N LYS A 213 45.31 8.89 1.02
CA LYS A 213 45.47 9.18 2.45
C LYS A 213 45.22 10.69 2.72
N PRO A 214 44.75 11.05 3.93
CA PRO A 214 44.40 12.41 4.28
C PRO A 214 45.65 13.25 4.56
N LYS A 215 45.68 14.49 4.06
CA LYS A 215 46.66 15.50 4.53
C LYS A 215 46.15 16.08 5.84
N THR A 216 46.75 15.62 6.93
CA THR A 216 46.82 16.36 8.18
C THR A 216 47.74 17.57 7.98
N LYS A 217 47.29 18.77 8.36
CA LYS A 217 48.19 19.86 8.74
C LYS A 217 47.70 20.43 10.06
N ALA A 218 48.53 20.21 11.07
CA ALA A 218 48.40 20.77 12.40
C ALA A 218 48.85 22.24 12.41
N LYS A 219 48.27 22.96 13.38
CA LYS A 219 48.57 24.30 13.88
C LYS A 219 50.04 24.76 13.77
N ARG A 220 50.22 26.01 13.34
CA ARG A 220 50.77 27.09 14.17
C ARG A 220 50.20 28.41 13.68
#